data_AF-A0A7X5ZIG0-F1
#
_entry.id   AF-A0A7X5ZIG0-F1
#
_cell.length_a   1.000
_cell.length_b   1.000
_cell.length_c   1.000
_cell.angle_alpha   90.00
_cell.angle_beta   90.00
_cell.angle_gamma   90.00
#
_symmetry.space_group_name_H-M   'P 1'
#
loop_
_entity.id
_entity.type
_entity.pdbx_description
1 polymer ?
#
loop_
_entity_poly.entity_id
_entity_poly.type
_entity_poly.pdbx_seq_one_letter_code
_entity_poly.pdbx_strand_id
1 'polypeptide(L)'
;MPSAPRVAASMVMTRPDRNRYHARLTNVLEIPVTQVPPQSVTDEAVFQARVEQACATNAAVASLLSDAGVLNPAGTWLVQVLKGQAAVTQAAHDTALAADELRKYQKFARPGQPSPHIVQLRQKQAAARQASARGKQAYTKAAMEFARALPLTIPPRESLDSVVTRWITLNIPIQK
;
A
#
# COMPACT_ATOMS: atom_id res chain seq x y z
N MET A 1 -31.55 74.06 22.59
CA MET A 1 -31.44 72.77 21.88
C MET A 1 -30.27 72.00 22.48
N PRO A 2 -30.51 70.94 23.28
CA PRO A 2 -29.44 70.22 23.95
C PRO A 2 -28.91 69.04 23.11
N SER A 3 -27.59 69.01 23.01
CA SER A 3 -26.75 67.92 22.52
C SER A 3 -26.52 66.89 23.64
N ALA A 4 -26.41 65.62 23.27
CA ALA A 4 -26.17 64.48 24.17
C ALA A 4 -24.78 64.51 24.86
N PRO A 5 -24.51 63.60 25.83
CA PRO A 5 -23.68 62.44 25.45
C PRO A 5 -23.93 61.10 26.19
N ARG A 6 -23.66 60.04 25.41
CA ARG A 6 -22.97 58.75 25.70
C ARG A 6 -23.36 57.89 26.91
N VAL A 7 -24.02 56.77 26.61
CA VAL A 7 -23.90 55.50 27.34
C VAL A 7 -22.79 54.66 26.68
N ALA A 8 -21.83 54.22 27.48
CA ALA A 8 -20.82 53.24 27.11
C ALA A 8 -21.43 51.83 27.10
N ALA A 9 -21.34 51.13 25.97
CA ALA A 9 -21.62 49.69 25.89
C ALA A 9 -20.31 48.97 25.55
N SER A 10 -19.92 48.08 26.46
CA SER A 10 -18.70 47.29 26.42
C SER A 10 -18.55 46.47 25.14
N MET A 11 -17.32 46.52 24.64
CA MET A 11 -16.75 45.81 23.52
C MET A 11 -16.66 44.31 23.82
N VAL A 12 -17.62 43.52 23.33
CA VAL A 12 -17.49 42.06 23.20
C VAL A 12 -16.90 41.78 21.83
N MET A 13 -15.60 41.53 21.80
CA MET A 13 -14.85 41.19 20.59
C MET A 13 -15.09 39.71 20.24
N THR A 14 -16.17 39.44 19.51
CA THR A 14 -16.46 38.11 18.96
C THR A 14 -15.44 37.81 17.85
N ARG A 15 -14.56 36.83 18.09
CA ARG A 15 -13.60 36.33 17.10
C ARG A 15 -14.35 35.82 15.85
N PRO A 16 -13.95 36.19 14.62
CA PRO A 16 -14.57 35.62 13.43
C PRO A 16 -14.19 34.14 13.30
N ASP A 17 -15.25 33.33 13.29
CA ASP A 17 -15.27 31.89 13.09
C ASP A 17 -14.56 31.51 11.78
N ARG A 18 -13.47 30.74 11.91
CA ARG A 18 -12.57 30.35 10.81
C ARG A 18 -13.12 29.17 9.99
N ASN A 19 -14.38 28.79 10.20
CA ASN A 19 -14.93 27.51 9.75
C ASN A 19 -16.10 27.64 8.76
N ARG A 20 -16.02 28.61 7.82
CA ARG A 20 -17.05 28.84 6.78
C ARG A 20 -16.52 28.88 5.34
N TYR A 21 -15.67 27.92 4.96
CA TYR A 21 -15.26 27.75 3.54
C TYR A 21 -15.30 26.30 3.00
N HIS A 22 -16.03 25.39 3.64
CA HIS A 22 -16.23 24.04 3.09
C HIS A 22 -17.70 23.62 3.07
N ALA A 23 -18.52 24.32 2.28
CA ALA A 23 -19.77 23.76 1.81
C ALA A 23 -20.08 24.34 0.43
N ARG A 24 -20.34 23.44 -0.53
CA ARG A 24 -20.70 23.66 -1.95
C ARG A 24 -19.55 23.88 -2.93
N LEU A 25 -18.86 22.78 -3.24
CA LEU A 25 -18.77 22.31 -4.62
C LEU A 25 -19.27 20.86 -4.61
N THR A 26 -20.58 20.69 -4.79
CA THR A 26 -21.13 19.99 -5.97
C THR A 26 -20.54 18.60 -6.16
N ASN A 27 -21.33 17.61 -5.73
CA ASN A 27 -21.61 16.37 -6.43
C ASN A 27 -21.10 16.37 -7.89
N VAL A 28 -19.89 15.89 -8.12
CA VAL A 28 -19.35 15.59 -9.45
C VAL A 28 -18.71 14.22 -9.33
N LEU A 29 -19.51 13.23 -9.74
CA LEU A 29 -19.10 11.86 -10.04
C LEU A 29 -18.50 11.14 -8.83
N GLU A 30 -19.38 10.47 -8.08
CA GLU A 30 -19.11 9.11 -7.63
C GLU A 30 -18.65 8.31 -8.86
N ILE A 31 -17.37 8.41 -9.21
CA ILE A 31 -16.74 7.44 -10.06
C ILE A 31 -16.75 6.19 -9.18
N PRO A 32 -17.50 5.13 -9.53
CA PRO A 32 -17.31 3.87 -8.83
C PRO A 32 -15.80 3.64 -8.89
N VAL A 33 -15.18 3.39 -7.74
CA VAL A 33 -13.89 2.74 -7.75
C VAL A 33 -14.20 1.39 -8.40
N THR A 34 -14.19 1.37 -9.73
CA THR A 34 -13.99 0.17 -10.50
C THR A 34 -12.60 -0.22 -10.07
N GLN A 35 -12.53 -0.97 -8.96
CA GLN A 35 -11.55 -2.01 -8.82
C GLN A 35 -11.64 -2.75 -10.15
N VAL A 36 -10.84 -2.33 -11.12
CA VAL A 36 -10.39 -3.24 -12.14
C VAL A 36 -9.67 -4.28 -11.32
N PRO A 37 -10.22 -5.51 -11.17
CA PRO A 37 -9.45 -6.55 -10.54
C PRO A 37 -8.16 -6.65 -11.36
N PRO A 38 -6.96 -6.58 -10.76
CA PRO A 38 -5.78 -7.02 -11.47
C PRO A 38 -5.95 -8.53 -11.67
N GLN A 39 -6.61 -8.92 -12.77
CA GLN A 39 -6.60 -10.29 -13.24
C GLN A 39 -5.22 -10.55 -13.82
N SER A 40 -4.28 -10.89 -12.95
CA SER A 40 -3.28 -11.93 -13.15
C SER A 40 -2.47 -12.08 -11.86
N VAL A 41 -2.48 -13.31 -11.34
CA VAL A 41 -1.67 -13.83 -10.22
C VAL A 41 -2.19 -13.60 -8.79
N THR A 42 -3.47 -13.89 -8.54
CA THR A 42 -3.92 -14.34 -7.22
C THR A 42 -4.55 -15.71 -7.33
N ASP A 43 -3.78 -16.69 -7.79
CA ASP A 43 -4.13 -18.06 -7.47
C ASP A 43 -3.58 -18.34 -6.07
N GLU A 44 -4.41 -18.10 -5.06
CA GLU A 44 -4.19 -18.59 -3.69
C GLU A 44 -3.79 -20.08 -3.74
N ALA A 45 -4.40 -20.84 -4.65
CA ALA A 45 -4.11 -22.24 -4.94
C ALA A 45 -2.72 -22.49 -5.55
N VAL A 46 -2.29 -21.71 -6.55
CA VAL A 46 -0.94 -21.83 -7.14
C VAL A 46 0.13 -21.45 -6.13
N PHE A 47 -0.16 -20.47 -5.28
CA PHE A 47 0.75 -20.09 -4.21
C PHE A 47 0.81 -21.15 -3.09
N GLN A 48 -0.33 -21.72 -2.68
CA GLN A 48 -0.35 -22.84 -1.75
C GLN A 48 0.37 -24.06 -2.33
N ALA A 49 0.14 -24.42 -3.59
CA ALA A 49 0.86 -25.48 -4.29
C ALA A 49 2.38 -25.20 -4.36
N ARG A 50 2.81 -23.93 -4.49
CA ARG A 50 4.23 -23.54 -4.43
C ARG A 50 4.83 -23.72 -3.04
N VAL A 51 4.08 -23.40 -1.99
CA VAL A 51 4.52 -23.64 -0.60
C VAL A 51 4.59 -25.13 -0.32
N GLU A 52 3.61 -25.93 -0.76
CA GLU A 52 3.62 -27.39 -0.66
C GLU A 52 4.81 -28.02 -1.41
N GLN A 53 5.09 -27.57 -2.64
CA GLN A 53 6.22 -28.07 -3.42
C GLN A 53 7.58 -27.69 -2.79
N ALA A 54 7.67 -26.53 -2.13
CA ALA A 54 8.84 -26.14 -1.34
C ALA A 54 8.95 -26.94 -0.01
N CYS A 55 7.82 -27.32 0.62
CA CYS A 55 7.81 -28.23 1.77
C CYS A 55 8.38 -29.61 1.41
N ALA A 56 8.12 -30.10 0.20
CA ALA A 56 8.63 -31.39 -0.27
C ALA A 56 10.16 -31.40 -0.47
N THR A 57 10.80 -30.24 -0.61
CA THR A 57 12.26 -30.13 -0.87
C THR A 57 13.05 -29.55 0.30
N ASN A 58 12.41 -28.92 1.29
CA ASN A 58 13.10 -28.25 2.39
C ASN A 58 12.40 -28.42 3.74
N ALA A 59 13.11 -29.04 4.69
CA ALA A 59 12.63 -29.31 6.05
C ALA A 59 12.18 -28.04 6.81
N ALA A 60 12.79 -26.88 6.53
CA ALA A 60 12.39 -25.61 7.14
C ALA A 60 11.01 -25.16 6.67
N VAL A 61 10.65 -25.43 5.40
CA VAL A 61 9.31 -25.12 4.87
C VAL A 61 8.32 -26.19 5.33
N ALA A 62 8.73 -27.46 5.42
CA ALA A 62 7.91 -28.52 6.00
C ALA A 62 7.46 -28.21 7.45
N SER A 63 8.30 -27.53 8.24
CA SER A 63 7.95 -27.08 9.60
C SER A 63 6.82 -26.03 9.66
N LEU A 64 6.44 -25.45 8.52
CA LEU A 64 5.31 -24.52 8.41
C LEU A 64 3.97 -25.21 8.23
N LEU A 65 3.97 -26.52 7.95
CA LEU A 65 2.78 -27.35 7.93
C LEU A 65 2.56 -27.91 9.34
N SER A 66 1.30 -27.96 9.75
CA SER A 66 0.85 -28.73 10.91
C SER A 66 0.73 -30.21 10.54
N ASP A 67 0.62 -31.07 11.55
CA ASP A 67 0.48 -32.53 11.39
C ASP A 67 -0.74 -32.93 10.53
N ALA A 68 -1.73 -32.04 10.42
CA ALA A 68 -2.91 -32.20 9.58
C ALA A 68 -2.71 -31.74 8.11
N GLY A 69 -1.50 -31.36 7.70
CA GLY A 69 -1.21 -30.81 6.37
C GLY A 69 -1.70 -29.38 6.14
N VAL A 70 -2.17 -28.69 7.19
CA VAL A 70 -2.64 -27.30 7.12
C VAL A 70 -1.51 -26.35 7.56
N LEU A 71 -1.39 -25.17 6.95
CA LEU A 71 -0.41 -24.16 7.38
C LEU A 71 -0.59 -23.79 8.86
N ASN A 72 0.51 -23.87 9.61
CA ASN A 72 0.57 -23.38 10.98
C ASN A 72 0.56 -21.82 11.00
N PRO A 73 0.48 -21.18 12.18
CA PRO A 73 0.47 -19.72 12.25
C PRO A 73 1.68 -19.05 11.58
N ALA A 74 2.88 -19.64 11.65
CA ALA A 74 4.05 -19.10 10.95
C ALA A 74 3.88 -19.20 9.42
N GLY A 75 3.34 -20.30 8.91
CA GLY A 75 3.04 -20.49 7.49
C GLY A 75 2.01 -19.48 6.96
N THR A 76 0.96 -19.18 7.74
CA THR A 76 -0.03 -18.17 7.34
C THR A 76 0.56 -16.75 7.32
N TRP A 77 1.43 -16.41 8.27
CA TRP A 77 2.15 -15.13 8.25
C TRP A 77 3.12 -15.04 7.08
N LEU A 78 3.81 -16.12 6.73
CA LEU A 78 4.68 -16.17 5.56
C LEU A 78 3.92 -15.89 4.26
N VAL A 79 2.70 -16.42 4.11
CA VAL A 79 1.83 -16.10 2.98
C VAL A 79 1.56 -14.59 2.91
N GLN A 80 1.28 -13.96 4.05
CA GLN A 80 1.04 -12.52 4.11
C GLN A 80 2.29 -11.69 3.80
N VAL A 81 3.46 -12.13 4.25
CA VAL A 81 4.76 -11.53 3.90
C VAL A 81 4.95 -11.55 2.39
N LEU A 82 4.74 -12.69 1.75
CA LEU A 82 4.93 -12.87 0.31
C LEU A 82 3.90 -12.09 -0.51
N LYS A 83 2.63 -12.02 -0.07
CA LYS A 83 1.61 -11.14 -0.65
C LYS A 83 2.01 -9.67 -0.55
N GLY A 84 2.55 -9.25 0.60
CA GLY A 84 3.07 -7.89 0.79
C GLY A 84 4.21 -7.55 -0.17
N GLN A 85 5.17 -8.47 -0.34
CA GLN A 85 6.27 -8.29 -1.31
C GLN A 85 5.76 -8.19 -2.74
N ALA A 86 4.86 -9.09 -3.16
CA ALA A 86 4.25 -9.07 -4.48
C ALA A 86 3.47 -7.77 -4.75
N ALA A 87 2.73 -7.26 -3.76
CA ALA A 87 2.02 -6.00 -3.89
C ALA A 87 2.96 -4.80 -4.06
N VAL A 88 4.11 -4.79 -3.37
CA VAL A 88 5.12 -3.73 -3.50
C VAL A 88 5.80 -3.80 -4.87
N THR A 89 6.18 -4.98 -5.35
CA THR A 89 6.81 -5.14 -6.67
C THR A 89 5.84 -4.78 -7.79
N GLN A 90 4.58 -5.20 -7.70
CA GLN A 90 3.55 -4.82 -8.66
C GLN A 90 3.34 -3.30 -8.69
N ALA A 91 3.21 -2.66 -7.52
CA ALA A 91 3.04 -1.22 -7.44
C ALA A 91 4.24 -0.43 -8.01
N ALA A 92 5.46 -0.96 -7.87
CA ALA A 92 6.66 -0.39 -8.48
C ALA A 92 6.60 -0.49 -10.01
N HIS A 93 6.20 -1.64 -10.55
CA HIS A 93 5.99 -1.84 -11.99
C HIS A 93 4.91 -0.89 -12.55
N ASP A 94 3.74 -0.80 -11.89
CA ASP A 94 2.66 0.09 -12.31
C ASP A 94 3.08 1.57 -12.30
N THR A 95 3.91 1.96 -11.31
CA THR A 95 4.48 3.30 -11.22
C THR A 95 5.44 3.58 -12.38
N ALA A 96 6.25 2.60 -12.78
CA ALA A 96 7.17 2.71 -13.91
C ALA A 96 6.41 2.85 -15.23
N LEU A 97 5.40 2.00 -15.47
CA LEU A 97 4.55 2.10 -16.65
C LEU A 97 3.85 3.46 -16.76
N ALA A 98 3.24 3.94 -15.68
CA ALA A 98 2.60 5.24 -15.66
C ALA A 98 3.60 6.39 -15.92
N ALA A 99 4.83 6.27 -15.44
CA ALA A 99 5.88 7.26 -15.69
C ALA A 99 6.33 7.28 -17.16
N ASP A 100 6.45 6.11 -17.79
CA ASP A 100 6.81 6.00 -19.21
C ASP A 100 5.71 6.56 -20.12
N GLU A 101 4.44 6.27 -19.81
CA GLU A 101 3.31 6.87 -20.50
C GLU A 101 3.30 8.39 -20.31
N LEU A 102 3.53 8.90 -19.09
CA LEU A 102 3.62 10.33 -18.84
C LEU A 102 4.72 10.99 -19.68
N ARG A 103 5.93 10.42 -19.76
CA ARG A 103 7.02 10.95 -20.59
C ARG A 103 6.60 11.04 -22.06
N LYS A 104 5.89 10.04 -22.57
CA LYS A 104 5.43 10.00 -23.97
C LYS A 104 4.40 11.09 -24.28
N TYR A 105 3.45 11.32 -23.39
CA TYR A 105 2.33 12.25 -23.64
C TYR A 105 2.59 13.68 -23.16
N GLN A 106 3.55 13.89 -22.24
CA GLN A 106 3.88 15.21 -21.71
C GLN A 106 4.39 16.17 -22.80
N LYS A 107 5.12 15.69 -23.81
CA LYS A 107 5.58 16.52 -24.94
C LYS A 107 4.47 17.06 -25.83
N PHE A 108 3.28 16.46 -25.77
CA PHE A 108 2.10 16.87 -26.56
C PHE A 108 1.09 17.67 -25.73
N ALA A 109 1.40 17.95 -24.46
CA ALA A 109 0.54 18.76 -23.60
C ALA A 109 0.61 20.23 -24.04
N ARG A 110 -0.56 20.84 -24.25
CA ARG A 110 -0.63 22.28 -24.52
C ARG A 110 -0.27 23.07 -23.24
N PRO A 111 0.45 24.19 -23.35
CA PRO A 111 0.72 25.06 -22.20
C PRO A 111 -0.61 25.55 -21.59
N GLY A 112 -0.75 25.45 -20.28
CA GLY A 112 -1.87 26.04 -19.53
C GLY A 112 -3.05 25.11 -19.20
N GLN A 113 -3.24 23.97 -19.91
CA GLN A 113 -4.24 22.98 -19.52
C GLN A 113 -3.74 21.53 -19.66
N PRO A 114 -3.70 20.74 -18.57
CA PRO A 114 -3.35 19.33 -18.66
C PRO A 114 -4.46 18.57 -19.41
N SER A 115 -4.05 17.76 -20.40
CA SER A 115 -4.95 16.83 -21.08
C SER A 115 -5.62 15.89 -20.06
N PRO A 116 -6.92 15.56 -20.22
CA PRO A 116 -7.61 14.59 -19.38
C PRO A 116 -6.85 13.27 -19.21
N HIS A 117 -6.17 12.82 -20.28
CA HIS A 117 -5.34 11.62 -20.26
C HIS A 117 -4.14 11.76 -19.32
N ILE A 118 -3.44 12.90 -19.33
CA ILE A 118 -2.30 13.17 -18.42
C ILE A 118 -2.77 13.19 -16.96
N VAL A 119 -3.97 13.73 -16.70
CA VAL A 119 -4.57 13.72 -15.36
C VAL A 119 -4.84 12.29 -14.90
N GLN A 120 -5.42 11.44 -15.76
CA GLN A 120 -5.65 10.02 -15.46
C GLN A 120 -4.34 9.28 -15.16
N LEU A 121 -3.29 9.51 -15.95
CA LEU A 121 -1.98 8.89 -15.73
C LEU A 121 -1.37 9.29 -14.37
N ARG A 122 -1.51 10.56 -13.98
CA ARG A 122 -1.07 11.02 -12.64
C ARG A 122 -1.90 10.41 -11.52
N GLN A 123 -3.21 10.24 -11.72
CA GLN A 123 -4.07 9.54 -10.76
C GLN A 123 -3.66 8.07 -10.62
N LYS A 124 -3.39 7.37 -11.73
CA LYS A 124 -2.85 6.00 -11.71
C LYS A 124 -1.53 5.94 -10.96
N GLN A 125 -0.61 6.87 -11.21
CA GLN A 125 0.66 6.94 -10.49
C GLN A 125 0.46 7.20 -8.99
N ALA A 126 -0.46 8.08 -8.61
CA ALA A 126 -0.79 8.33 -7.21
C ALA A 126 -1.41 7.10 -6.54
N ALA A 127 -2.31 6.39 -7.22
CA ALA A 127 -2.89 5.15 -6.75
C ALA A 127 -1.84 4.05 -6.56
N ALA A 128 -0.91 3.88 -7.51
CA ALA A 128 0.20 2.94 -7.40
C ALA A 128 1.11 3.25 -6.19
N ARG A 129 1.42 4.53 -5.93
CA ARG A 129 2.17 4.93 -4.73
C ARG A 129 1.43 4.58 -3.44
N GLN A 130 0.13 4.79 -3.38
CA GLN A 130 -0.69 4.40 -2.22
C GLN A 130 -0.70 2.88 -2.04
N ALA A 131 -0.84 2.11 -3.12
CA ALA A 131 -0.78 0.66 -3.10
C ALA A 131 0.57 0.16 -2.58
N SER A 132 1.68 0.76 -3.04
CA SER A 132 3.03 0.44 -2.55
C SER A 132 3.17 0.70 -1.05
N ALA A 133 2.70 1.86 -0.56
CA ALA A 133 2.75 2.19 0.87
C ALA A 133 1.95 1.20 1.72
N ARG A 134 0.73 0.83 1.28
CA ARG A 134 -0.10 -0.18 1.94
C ARG A 134 0.56 -1.56 1.93
N GLY A 135 1.13 -1.97 0.79
CA GLY A 135 1.89 -3.22 0.66
C GLY A 135 3.06 -3.28 1.63
N LYS A 136 3.83 -2.19 1.76
CA LYS A 136 4.96 -2.10 2.70
C LYS A 136 4.52 -2.17 4.17
N GLN A 137 3.40 -1.54 4.52
CA GLN A 137 2.84 -1.63 5.87
C GLN A 137 2.37 -3.06 6.19
N ALA A 138 1.65 -3.69 5.25
CA ALA A 138 1.20 -5.08 5.39
C ALA A 138 2.39 -6.04 5.51
N TYR A 139 3.41 -5.88 4.67
CA TYR A 139 4.66 -6.63 4.72
C TYR A 139 5.33 -6.49 6.10
N THR A 140 5.54 -5.27 6.57
CA THR A 140 6.26 -5.01 7.83
C THR A 140 5.54 -5.67 9.00
N LYS A 141 4.20 -5.53 9.06
CA LYS A 141 3.38 -6.19 10.07
C LYS A 141 3.51 -7.71 10.00
N ALA A 142 3.35 -8.29 8.82
CA ALA A 142 3.42 -9.73 8.62
C ALA A 142 4.81 -10.29 8.94
N ALA A 143 5.88 -9.57 8.59
CA ALA A 143 7.26 -9.96 8.88
C ALA A 143 7.54 -9.97 10.38
N MET A 144 6.98 -9.03 11.14
CA MET A 144 7.11 -9.00 12.60
C MET A 144 6.42 -10.20 13.24
N GLU A 145 5.19 -10.52 12.82
CA GLU A 145 4.47 -11.68 13.37
C GLU A 145 5.08 -13.01 12.91
N PHE A 146 5.62 -13.08 11.69
CA PHE A 146 6.36 -14.23 11.21
C PHE A 146 7.61 -14.50 12.07
N ALA A 147 8.41 -13.47 12.36
CA ALA A 147 9.60 -13.60 13.21
C ALA A 147 9.29 -13.88 14.69
N ARG A 148 8.05 -13.66 15.14
CA ARG A 148 7.59 -14.11 16.47
C ARG A 148 7.13 -15.56 16.44
N ALA A 149 6.44 -15.97 15.37
CA ALA A 149 5.87 -17.32 15.23
C ALA A 149 6.95 -18.36 14.92
N LEU A 150 7.93 -17.99 14.10
CA LEU A 150 9.15 -18.76 13.88
C LEU A 150 10.25 -18.03 14.68
N PRO A 151 10.86 -18.62 15.73
CA PRO A 151 11.82 -17.93 16.60
C PRO A 151 13.14 -17.65 15.85
N LEU A 152 13.08 -16.77 14.85
CA LEU A 152 14.19 -16.33 14.04
C LEU A 152 15.09 -15.48 14.93
N THR A 153 16.34 -15.92 15.08
CA THR A 153 17.36 -15.11 15.74
C THR A 153 17.73 -13.96 14.80
N ILE A 154 17.34 -12.74 15.16
CA ILE A 154 17.69 -11.53 14.40
C ILE A 154 19.10 -11.11 14.83
N PRO A 155 20.11 -11.18 13.94
CA PRO A 155 21.47 -10.78 14.27
C PRO A 155 21.53 -9.29 14.62
N PRO A 156 22.45 -8.87 15.51
CA PRO A 156 22.66 -7.46 15.77
C PRO A 156 23.08 -6.76 14.47
N ARG A 157 22.51 -5.57 14.21
CA ARG A 157 22.75 -4.73 13.02
C ARG A 157 22.12 -5.20 11.70
N GLU A 158 21.36 -6.29 11.70
CA GLU A 158 20.51 -6.65 10.55
C GLU A 158 19.07 -6.14 10.73
N SER A 159 18.42 -5.78 9.63
CA SER A 159 17.02 -5.37 9.66
C SER A 159 16.11 -6.61 9.60
N LEU A 160 14.91 -6.50 10.18
CA LEU A 160 13.91 -7.56 10.08
C LEU A 160 13.64 -7.94 8.61
N ASP A 161 13.57 -6.94 7.73
CA ASP A 161 13.36 -7.11 6.30
C ASP A 161 14.50 -7.92 5.64
N SER A 162 15.76 -7.67 6.01
CA SER A 162 16.91 -8.41 5.47
C SER A 162 16.92 -9.86 5.94
N VAL A 163 16.62 -10.10 7.21
CA VAL A 163 16.58 -11.46 7.79
C VAL A 163 15.46 -12.28 7.15
N VAL A 164 14.25 -11.72 7.06
CA VAL A 164 13.09 -12.40 6.47
C VAL A 164 13.32 -12.65 4.98
N THR A 165 13.84 -11.68 4.24
CA THR A 165 14.16 -11.85 2.81
C THR A 165 15.22 -12.91 2.60
N ARG A 166 16.29 -12.91 3.41
CA ARG A 166 17.33 -13.94 3.36
C ARG A 166 16.75 -15.33 3.65
N TRP A 167 15.89 -15.44 4.66
CA TRP A 167 15.21 -16.71 4.97
C TRP A 167 14.36 -17.18 3.78
N ILE A 168 13.58 -16.30 3.16
CA ILE A 168 12.77 -16.61 1.98
C ILE A 168 13.67 -17.08 0.82
N THR A 169 14.75 -16.38 0.51
CA THR A 169 15.65 -16.75 -0.60
C THR A 169 16.33 -18.10 -0.38
N LEU A 170 16.69 -18.42 0.87
CA LEU A 170 17.32 -19.70 1.20
C LEU A 170 16.32 -20.86 1.17
N ASN A 171 15.06 -20.61 1.51
CA ASN A 171 14.08 -21.68 1.73
C ASN A 171 13.04 -21.83 0.63
N ILE A 172 12.80 -20.79 -0.16
CA ILE A 172 11.84 -20.78 -1.27
C ILE A 172 12.62 -20.52 -2.56
N PRO A 173 12.82 -21.55 -3.42
CA PRO A 173 13.53 -21.37 -4.67
C PRO A 173 12.75 -20.41 -5.59
N ILE A 174 13.37 -19.28 -5.93
CA ILE A 174 12.88 -18.38 -6.97
C ILE A 174 13.34 -18.99 -8.29
N GLN A 175 12.42 -19.65 -9.02
CA GLN A 175 12.70 -20.13 -10.37
C GLN A 175 13.04 -18.91 -11.25
N LYS A 176 14.21 -18.95 -11.90
CA LYS A 176 14.63 -18.00 -12.92
C LYS A 176 13.87 -18.23 -14.22
#